data_AF-A0A7V0ZMW6-F1
#
_entry.id   AF-A0A7V0ZMW6-F1
#
_cell.length_a   1.000
_cell.length_b   1.000
_cell.length_c   1.000
_cell.angle_alpha   90.00
_cell.angle_beta   90.00
_cell.angle_gamma   90.00
#
_symmetry.space_group_name_H-M   'P 1'
#
loop_
_entity.id
_entity.type
_entity.pdbx_description
1 polymer ?
#
loop_
_entity_poly.entity_id
_entity_poly.type
_entity_poly.pdbx_seq_one_letter_code
_entity_poly.pdbx_strand_id
1 'polypeptide(L)'
;MMTKPTPPRVILVPIDLHGINRSTLETLVRIARHLNRGVLGLLLEDIRLQQVADLPFTSEITLSGSHERSLLRDHLSQRHSLVGTDTRRLLNELAERHQVELTFEDASGARWHTVLERDGHLDIFFPARQRWHLPESGHPSRSGIIKCMGMVLPQNQPCTRVINTAGALVTAGLVGDIYVLSSRPPLPEQLHNLYRPGHQVRLQTNFSCDAASLTALIQRSPYDLLLLPRDCLQGIPPDVLEAALDKSGGQVLIIN
;
A
#
# COMPACT_ATOMS: atom_id res chain seq x y z
N MET A 1 18.61 20.55 28.06
CA MET A 1 17.37 20.44 27.26
C MET A 1 17.22 18.99 26.83
N MET A 2 16.31 18.24 27.46
CA MET A 2 16.01 16.87 27.04
C MET A 2 15.29 16.94 25.70
N THR A 3 15.94 16.46 24.63
CA THR A 3 15.29 16.22 23.34
C THR A 3 14.20 15.19 23.59
N LYS A 4 12.93 15.60 23.48
CA LYS A 4 11.81 14.65 23.41
C LYS A 4 12.15 13.64 22.30
N PRO A 5 12.14 12.33 22.58
CA PRO A 5 12.37 11.34 21.53
C PRO A 5 11.27 11.53 20.48
N THR A 6 11.68 11.85 19.25
CA THR A 6 10.78 11.82 18.10
C THR A 6 10.14 10.44 18.06
N PRO A 7 8.81 10.32 17.99
CA PRO A 7 8.16 9.02 18.01
C PRO A 7 8.73 8.14 16.87
N PRO A 8 8.89 6.82 17.12
CA PRO A 8 9.36 5.90 16.10
C PRO A 8 8.46 6.01 14.87
N ARG A 9 9.07 6.07 13.68
CA ARG A 9 8.32 6.17 12.43
C ARG A 9 7.74 4.80 12.10
N VAL A 10 6.46 4.78 11.75
CA VAL A 10 5.72 3.55 11.49
C VAL A 10 5.14 3.57 10.09
N ILE A 11 5.07 2.40 9.45
CA ILE A 11 4.33 2.17 8.22
C ILE A 11 2.99 1.54 8.59
N LEU A 12 1.90 2.24 8.33
CA LEU A 12 0.54 1.73 8.54
C LEU A 12 0.15 0.85 7.36
N VAL A 13 -0.36 -0.35 7.63
CA VAL A 13 -0.99 -1.23 6.64
C VAL A 13 -2.45 -1.51 7.02
N PRO A 14 -3.43 -1.13 6.18
CA PRO A 14 -4.83 -1.50 6.41
C PRO A 14 -5.06 -2.97 6.07
N ILE A 15 -5.71 -3.69 6.97
CA ILE A 15 -6.04 -5.12 6.86
C ILE A 15 -7.55 -5.24 6.94
N ASP A 16 -8.20 -5.70 5.88
CA ASP A 16 -9.64 -5.94 5.84
C ASP A 16 -9.97 -7.39 5.51
N LEU A 17 -11.26 -7.66 5.23
CA LEU A 17 -11.81 -8.96 4.87
C LEU A 17 -11.12 -9.66 3.69
N HIS A 18 -10.42 -8.92 2.82
CA HIS A 18 -9.70 -9.51 1.69
C HIS A 18 -8.37 -10.15 2.11
N GLY A 19 -7.85 -9.79 3.28
CA GLY A 19 -6.56 -10.24 3.77
C GLY A 19 -5.40 -9.73 2.90
N ILE A 20 -4.19 -10.12 3.28
CA ILE A 20 -2.97 -9.78 2.55
C ILE A 20 -2.15 -11.04 2.37
N ASN A 21 -1.71 -11.32 1.15
CA ASN A 21 -0.91 -12.50 0.87
C ASN A 21 0.49 -12.40 1.51
N ARG A 22 1.12 -13.57 1.74
CA ARG A 22 2.45 -13.66 2.37
C ARG A 22 3.53 -12.87 1.65
N SER A 23 3.57 -12.90 0.31
CA SER A 23 4.61 -12.20 -0.45
C SER A 23 4.54 -10.68 -0.33
N THR A 24 3.33 -10.12 -0.21
CA THR A 24 3.11 -8.69 -0.01
C THR A 24 3.49 -8.29 1.41
N LEU A 25 3.14 -9.09 2.41
CA LEU A 25 3.56 -8.84 3.80
C LEU A 25 5.08 -8.96 3.98
N GLU A 26 5.72 -9.93 3.32
CA GLU A 26 7.18 -10.08 3.34
C GLU A 26 7.87 -8.87 2.69
N THR A 27 7.34 -8.39 1.56
CA THR A 27 7.80 -7.15 0.92
C THR A 27 7.67 -5.96 1.86
N LEU A 28 6.51 -5.77 2.50
CA LEU A 28 6.26 -4.70 3.47
C LEU A 28 7.27 -4.74 4.64
N VAL A 29 7.47 -5.90 5.25
CA VAL A 29 8.39 -6.04 6.39
C VAL A 29 9.84 -5.78 5.98
N ARG A 30 10.25 -6.21 4.78
CA ARG A 30 11.58 -5.87 4.23
C ARG A 30 11.72 -4.37 4.00
N ILE A 31 10.72 -3.72 3.42
CA ILE A 31 10.68 -2.25 3.27
C ILE A 31 10.83 -1.59 4.65
N ALA A 32 10.02 -1.98 5.63
CA ALA A 32 10.04 -1.41 6.98
C ALA A 32 11.42 -1.55 7.64
N ARG A 33 12.04 -2.73 7.55
CA ARG A 33 13.40 -2.99 8.05
C ARG A 33 14.43 -2.04 7.42
N HIS A 34 14.44 -1.90 6.10
CA HIS A 34 15.43 -1.07 5.40
C HIS A 34 15.19 0.43 5.58
N LEU A 35 13.97 0.84 5.91
CA LEU A 35 13.64 2.20 6.27
C LEU A 35 13.81 2.49 7.78
N ASN A 36 14.17 1.48 8.57
CA ASN A 36 14.23 1.52 10.04
C ASN A 36 12.91 2.04 10.66
N ARG A 37 11.80 1.40 10.27
CA ARG A 37 10.44 1.76 10.70
C ARG A 37 9.72 0.55 11.29
N GLY A 38 8.87 0.80 12.27
CA GLY A 38 7.89 -0.19 12.73
C GLY A 38 6.77 -0.37 11.71
N VAL A 39 5.93 -1.38 11.92
CA VAL A 39 4.69 -1.62 11.17
C VAL A 39 3.50 -1.54 12.12
N LEU A 40 2.45 -0.84 11.69
CA LEU A 40 1.15 -0.81 12.36
C LEU A 40 0.13 -1.51 11.46
N GLY A 41 -0.33 -2.67 11.87
CA GLY A 41 -1.46 -3.35 11.23
C GLY A 41 -2.79 -2.77 11.72
N LEU A 42 -3.50 -2.06 10.85
CA LEU A 42 -4.82 -1.53 11.16
C LEU A 42 -5.89 -2.52 10.70
N LEU A 43 -6.49 -3.25 11.63
CA LEU A 43 -7.59 -4.16 11.34
C LEU A 43 -8.87 -3.36 11.15
N LEU A 44 -9.40 -3.37 9.92
CA LEU A 44 -10.54 -2.58 9.50
C LEU A 44 -11.78 -3.44 9.36
N GLU A 45 -12.80 -3.13 10.15
CA GLU A 45 -14.15 -3.67 9.96
C GLU A 45 -14.93 -2.83 8.94
N ASP A 46 -15.55 -3.51 7.96
CA ASP A 46 -16.44 -2.87 7.00
C ASP A 46 -17.86 -2.76 7.57
N ILE A 47 -18.15 -1.61 8.17
CA ILE A 47 -19.46 -1.28 8.75
C ILE A 47 -20.57 -1.34 7.69
N ARG A 48 -20.30 -0.95 6.44
CA ARG A 48 -21.33 -0.96 5.38
C ARG A 48 -21.72 -2.39 5.04
N LEU A 49 -20.74 -3.28 4.95
CA LEU A 49 -21.01 -4.69 4.70
C LEU A 49 -21.74 -5.35 5.87
N GLN A 50 -21.41 -4.99 7.12
CA GLN A 50 -22.15 -5.41 8.30
C GLN A 50 -23.61 -4.94 8.26
N GLN A 51 -23.85 -3.67 7.88
CA GLN A 51 -25.21 -3.12 7.73
C GLN A 51 -26.02 -3.81 6.64
N VAL A 52 -25.39 -4.16 5.50
CA VAL A 52 -26.06 -4.95 4.45
C VAL A 52 -26.45 -6.33 4.99
N ALA A 53 -25.59 -6.98 5.76
CA ALA A 53 -25.88 -8.29 6.34
C ALA A 53 -26.98 -8.26 7.43
N ASP A 54 -27.32 -7.07 7.95
CA ASP A 54 -28.45 -6.88 8.87
C ASP A 54 -29.79 -6.69 8.14
N LEU A 55 -29.81 -6.57 6.80
CA LEU A 55 -31.04 -6.42 6.03
C LEU A 55 -31.78 -7.77 5.89
N PRO A 56 -33.13 -7.78 5.94
CA PRO A 56 -33.88 -9.00 5.71
C PRO A 56 -33.69 -9.48 4.26
N PHE A 57 -33.57 -10.79 4.08
CA PHE A 57 -33.42 -11.45 2.77
C PHE A 57 -32.13 -11.14 2.01
N THR A 58 -31.06 -10.69 2.66
CA THR A 58 -29.75 -10.59 2.00
C THR A 58 -29.05 -11.93 1.87
N SER A 59 -28.58 -12.19 0.66
CA SER A 59 -27.81 -13.36 0.30
C SER A 59 -26.49 -12.97 -0.36
N GLU A 60 -25.48 -13.83 -0.22
CA GLU A 60 -24.23 -13.75 -0.98
C GLU A 60 -24.13 -14.94 -1.94
N ILE A 61 -23.56 -14.67 -3.13
CA ILE A 61 -23.20 -15.70 -4.09
C ILE A 61 -21.72 -16.01 -3.91
N THR A 62 -21.44 -17.24 -3.48
CA THR A 62 -20.06 -17.70 -3.28
C THR A 62 -19.39 -18.02 -4.60
N LEU A 63 -18.14 -17.58 -4.76
CA LEU A 63 -17.44 -17.63 -6.05
C LEU A 63 -16.83 -19.00 -6.33
N SER A 64 -16.52 -19.76 -5.28
CA SER A 64 -16.03 -21.13 -5.35
C SER A 64 -17.12 -22.15 -5.65
N GLY A 65 -18.39 -21.80 -5.48
CA GLY A 65 -19.50 -22.75 -5.62
C GLY A 65 -20.63 -22.26 -6.51
N SER A 66 -20.71 -20.98 -6.85
CA SER A 66 -21.91 -20.36 -7.45
C SER A 66 -23.20 -20.63 -6.64
N HIS A 67 -23.06 -20.87 -5.33
CA HIS A 67 -24.18 -21.11 -4.43
C HIS A 67 -24.56 -19.79 -3.75
N GLU A 68 -25.85 -19.49 -3.79
CA GLU A 68 -26.48 -18.45 -3.00
C GLU A 68 -26.67 -18.95 -1.56
N ARG A 69 -26.24 -18.16 -0.58
CA ARG A 69 -26.51 -18.42 0.83
C ARG A 69 -26.85 -17.13 1.56
N SER A 70 -27.55 -17.21 2.69
CA SER A 70 -27.85 -16.02 3.49
C SER A 70 -26.56 -15.34 3.95
N LEU A 71 -26.47 -14.04 3.71
CA LEU A 71 -25.39 -13.19 4.18
C LEU A 71 -25.71 -12.78 5.61
N LEU A 72 -25.27 -13.60 6.57
CA LEU A 72 -25.45 -13.34 7.99
C LEU A 72 -24.26 -12.55 8.53
N ARG A 73 -24.55 -11.54 9.35
CA ARG A 73 -23.54 -10.73 10.04
C ARG A 73 -22.53 -11.56 10.84
N ASP A 74 -23.00 -12.64 11.46
CA ASP A 74 -22.14 -13.55 12.23
C ASP A 74 -21.08 -14.23 11.35
N HIS A 75 -21.45 -14.64 10.12
CA HIS A 75 -20.51 -15.25 9.18
C HIS A 75 -19.47 -14.25 8.68
N LEU A 76 -19.87 -13.00 8.44
CA LEU A 76 -18.93 -11.93 8.07
C LEU A 76 -17.98 -11.61 9.22
N SER A 77 -18.48 -11.54 10.44
CA SER A 77 -17.68 -11.27 11.64
C SER A 77 -16.69 -12.42 11.91
N GLN A 78 -17.13 -13.67 11.75
CA GLN A 78 -16.26 -14.85 11.82
C GLN A 78 -15.17 -14.83 10.74
N ARG A 79 -15.53 -14.48 9.49
CA ARG A 79 -14.56 -14.38 8.40
C ARG A 79 -13.55 -13.26 8.63
N HIS A 80 -14.00 -12.09 9.10
CA HIS A 80 -13.12 -10.98 9.45
C HIS A 80 -12.14 -11.38 10.55
N SER A 81 -12.63 -12.01 11.61
CA SER A 81 -11.82 -12.52 12.72
C SER A 81 -10.78 -13.53 12.25
N LEU A 82 -11.15 -14.46 11.37
CA LEU A 82 -10.23 -15.47 10.83
C LEU A 82 -9.14 -14.82 9.95
N VAL A 83 -9.53 -13.96 9.01
CA VAL A 83 -8.58 -13.25 8.13
C VAL A 83 -7.65 -12.33 8.93
N GLY A 84 -8.20 -11.62 9.92
CA GLY A 84 -7.45 -10.77 10.83
C GLY A 84 -6.45 -11.59 11.65
N THR A 85 -6.86 -12.72 12.23
CA THR A 85 -6.00 -13.62 13.00
C THR A 85 -4.88 -14.21 12.15
N ASP A 86 -5.20 -14.69 10.94
CA ASP A 86 -4.20 -15.25 10.03
C ASP A 86 -3.19 -14.20 9.57
N THR A 87 -3.66 -13.01 9.20
CA THR A 87 -2.78 -11.89 8.81
C THR A 87 -1.91 -11.44 9.97
N ARG A 88 -2.47 -11.37 11.19
CA ARG A 88 -1.75 -11.01 12.41
C ARG A 88 -0.64 -11.99 12.73
N ARG A 89 -0.95 -13.30 12.72
CA ARG A 89 0.03 -14.38 12.92
C ARG A 89 1.17 -14.28 11.90
N LEU A 90 0.83 -14.11 10.63
CA LEU A 90 1.81 -14.04 9.56
C LEU A 90 2.70 -12.80 9.65
N LEU A 91 2.13 -11.64 9.99
CA LEU A 91 2.89 -10.43 10.25
C LEU A 91 3.82 -10.58 11.45
N ASN A 92 3.36 -11.20 12.54
CA ASN A 92 4.22 -11.50 13.71
C ASN A 92 5.42 -12.37 13.31
N GLU A 93 5.18 -13.49 12.61
CA GLU A 93 6.26 -14.37 12.14
C GLU A 93 7.29 -13.61 11.28
N LEU A 94 6.83 -12.77 10.35
CA LEU A 94 7.70 -12.00 9.48
C LEU A 94 8.43 -10.89 10.22
N ALA A 95 7.74 -10.16 11.10
CA ALA A 95 8.31 -9.07 11.89
C ALA A 95 9.41 -9.58 12.84
N GLU A 96 9.18 -10.70 13.53
CA GLU A 96 10.18 -11.36 14.38
C GLU A 96 11.41 -11.77 13.56
N ARG A 97 11.18 -12.43 12.42
CA ARG A 97 12.27 -12.87 11.52
C ARG A 97 13.15 -11.73 11.02
N HIS A 98 12.55 -10.56 10.80
CA HIS A 98 13.23 -9.39 10.24
C HIS A 98 13.59 -8.32 11.29
N GLN A 99 13.31 -8.57 12.57
CA GLN A 99 13.54 -7.65 13.69
C GLN A 99 12.86 -6.29 13.50
N VAL A 100 11.59 -6.30 13.10
CA VAL A 100 10.77 -5.10 12.90
C VAL A 100 9.77 -4.99 14.06
N GLU A 101 9.66 -3.80 14.64
CA GLU A 101 8.63 -3.52 15.64
C GLU A 101 7.24 -3.59 14.99
N LEU A 102 6.30 -4.30 15.63
CA LEU A 102 4.97 -4.54 15.10
C LEU A 102 3.91 -4.25 16.16
N THR A 103 2.95 -3.43 15.77
CA THR A 103 1.76 -3.09 16.58
C THR A 103 0.50 -3.32 15.78
N PHE A 104 -0.62 -3.47 16.47
CA PHE A 104 -1.92 -3.68 15.85
C PHE A 104 -2.96 -2.80 16.54
N GLU A 105 -3.86 -2.25 15.73
CA GLU A 105 -5.01 -1.49 16.20
C GLU A 105 -6.25 -1.92 15.43
N ASP A 106 -7.38 -1.94 16.13
CA ASP A 106 -8.69 -2.17 15.53
C ASP A 106 -9.34 -0.83 15.21
N ALA A 107 -9.97 -0.73 14.05
CA ALA A 107 -10.77 0.42 13.68
C ALA A 107 -11.94 0.01 12.78
N SER A 108 -12.97 0.84 12.75
CA SER A 108 -14.17 0.61 11.95
C SER A 108 -14.37 1.79 11.01
N GLY A 109 -14.71 1.52 9.74
CA GLY A 109 -15.00 2.57 8.76
C GLY A 109 -14.32 2.37 7.41
N ALA A 110 -14.51 3.34 6.51
CA ALA A 110 -13.91 3.32 5.18
C ALA A 110 -12.39 3.40 5.27
N ARG A 111 -11.69 2.55 4.51
CA ARG A 111 -10.25 2.34 4.64
C ARG A 111 -9.48 3.64 4.47
N TRP A 112 -9.82 4.41 3.45
CA TRP A 112 -9.13 5.66 3.14
C TRP A 112 -9.37 6.74 4.20
N HIS A 113 -10.61 6.84 4.71
CA HIS A 113 -10.99 7.82 5.73
C HIS A 113 -10.28 7.55 7.05
N THR A 114 -10.37 6.32 7.56
CA THR A 114 -9.76 5.92 8.84
C THR A 114 -8.24 6.06 8.84
N VAL A 115 -7.61 5.90 7.68
CA VAL A 115 -6.15 5.93 7.55
C VAL A 115 -5.60 7.35 7.36
N LEU A 116 -6.32 8.23 6.64
CA LEU A 116 -5.88 9.61 6.44
C LEU A 116 -6.25 10.57 7.58
N GLU A 117 -7.26 10.27 8.38
CA GLU A 117 -7.54 11.07 9.59
C GLU A 117 -6.49 10.85 10.68
N ARG A 118 -5.72 9.76 10.58
CA ARG A 118 -4.61 9.48 11.49
C ARG A 118 -3.46 10.44 11.24
N ASP A 119 -2.75 10.68 12.34
CA ASP A 119 -1.76 11.73 12.52
C ASP A 119 -0.82 11.85 11.31
N GLY A 120 -0.52 13.09 10.92
CA GLY A 120 0.17 13.49 9.70
C GLY A 120 1.66 13.14 9.69
N HIS A 121 2.04 11.98 10.21
CA HIS A 121 3.41 11.53 10.42
C HIS A 121 3.66 10.08 9.96
N LEU A 122 2.60 9.34 9.60
CA LEU A 122 2.68 7.94 9.19
C LEU A 122 2.85 7.81 7.66
N ASP A 123 3.74 6.91 7.25
CA ASP A 123 3.71 6.40 5.87
C ASP A 123 2.65 5.31 5.80
N ILE A 124 1.99 5.15 4.66
CA ILE A 124 0.86 4.23 4.52
C ILE A 124 1.13 3.29 3.36
N PHE A 125 1.07 1.99 3.61
CA PHE A 125 1.23 0.96 2.61
C PHE A 125 -0.10 0.32 2.28
N PHE A 126 -0.58 0.52 1.06
CA PHE A 126 -1.73 -0.18 0.51
C PHE A 126 -1.27 -1.42 -0.25
N PRO A 127 -1.70 -2.63 0.18
CA PRO A 127 -1.42 -3.84 -0.57
C PRO A 127 -2.18 -3.83 -1.90
N ALA A 128 -1.61 -4.48 -2.92
CA ALA A 128 -2.28 -4.69 -4.19
C ALA A 128 -3.59 -5.46 -3.98
N ARG A 129 -4.65 -5.04 -4.67
CA ARG A 129 -5.93 -5.74 -4.68
C ARG A 129 -5.94 -6.68 -5.88
N GLN A 130 -5.74 -7.97 -5.64
CA GLN A 130 -5.86 -8.96 -6.70
C GLN A 130 -7.31 -8.99 -7.22
N ARG A 131 -7.52 -8.59 -8.48
CA ARG A 131 -8.65 -9.09 -9.26
C ARG A 131 -8.28 -10.43 -9.88
N TRP A 132 -9.29 -11.23 -10.20
CA TRP A 132 -9.23 -12.49 -10.96
C TRP A 132 -8.74 -12.32 -12.40
N HIS A 133 -7.62 -11.66 -12.61
CA HIS A 133 -6.86 -11.93 -13.80
C HIS A 133 -6.36 -13.36 -13.65
N LEU A 134 -6.80 -14.26 -14.56
CA LEU A 134 -6.04 -15.49 -14.82
C LEU A 134 -4.58 -15.06 -14.86
N PRO A 135 -3.67 -15.75 -14.13
CA PRO A 135 -2.26 -15.44 -14.25
C PRO A 135 -1.93 -15.58 -15.73
N GLU A 136 -1.56 -14.47 -16.38
CA GLU A 136 -0.92 -14.57 -17.68
C GLU A 136 0.27 -15.50 -17.48
N SER A 137 0.19 -16.64 -18.15
CA SER A 137 1.16 -17.71 -18.08
C SER A 137 2.52 -17.17 -18.49
N GLY A 138 3.31 -16.79 -17.49
CA GLY A 138 4.61 -16.21 -17.75
C GLY A 138 5.09 -15.34 -16.61
N HIS A 139 5.54 -15.99 -15.53
CA HIS A 139 6.84 -15.76 -14.89
C HIS A 139 6.74 -16.11 -13.41
N PRO A 140 7.48 -17.12 -12.90
CA PRO A 140 7.56 -17.34 -11.47
C PRO A 140 8.12 -16.07 -10.83
N SER A 141 7.30 -15.43 -9.99
CA SER A 141 7.72 -14.32 -9.15
C SER A 141 8.82 -14.84 -8.23
N ARG A 142 10.08 -14.45 -8.52
CA ARG A 142 11.14 -14.56 -7.52
C ARG A 142 10.68 -13.76 -6.30
N SER A 143 10.53 -14.47 -5.19
CA SER A 143 10.06 -13.94 -3.91
C SER A 143 10.81 -12.66 -3.52
N GLY A 144 10.07 -11.56 -3.34
CA GLY A 144 10.50 -10.39 -2.59
C GLY A 144 11.36 -9.33 -3.30
N ILE A 145 11.41 -9.29 -4.63
CA ILE A 145 12.02 -8.16 -5.37
C ILE A 145 10.91 -7.38 -6.09
N ILE A 146 10.91 -6.05 -5.90
CA ILE A 146 10.09 -5.09 -6.63
C ILE A 146 10.73 -4.93 -8.01
N LYS A 147 10.16 -5.52 -9.06
CA LYS A 147 10.78 -5.47 -10.40
C LYS A 147 10.68 -4.06 -10.97
N CYS A 148 9.54 -3.41 -10.77
CA CYS A 148 9.26 -2.10 -11.33
C CYS A 148 8.69 -1.17 -10.24
N MET A 149 9.46 -0.15 -9.86
CA MET A 149 9.04 0.88 -8.90
C MET A 149 8.74 2.19 -9.62
N GLY A 150 7.53 2.72 -9.44
CA GLY A 150 7.15 4.06 -9.85
C GLY A 150 7.28 5.06 -8.70
N MET A 151 7.66 6.30 -8.98
CA MET A 151 7.64 7.38 -8.00
C MET A 151 7.12 8.67 -8.61
N VAL A 152 6.20 9.34 -7.94
CA VAL A 152 5.64 10.63 -8.38
C VAL A 152 6.38 11.78 -7.69
N LEU A 153 6.84 12.73 -8.49
CA LEU A 153 7.51 13.97 -8.05
C LEU A 153 6.71 15.20 -8.52
N PRO A 154 5.82 15.77 -7.69
CA PRO A 154 5.16 17.04 -7.98
C PRO A 154 6.15 18.21 -8.05
N GLN A 155 5.84 19.22 -8.88
CA GLN A 155 6.74 20.36 -9.11
C GLN A 155 6.88 21.30 -7.91
N ASN A 156 5.78 21.51 -7.17
CA ASN A 156 5.68 22.62 -6.22
C ASN A 156 6.04 22.23 -4.78
N GLN A 157 6.57 21.02 -4.57
CA GLN A 157 6.79 20.48 -3.23
C GLN A 157 8.12 19.71 -3.15
N PRO A 158 8.93 19.94 -2.09
CA PRO A 158 10.16 19.20 -1.90
C PRO A 158 9.86 17.73 -1.60
N CYS A 159 10.14 16.86 -2.57
CA CYS A 159 9.88 15.42 -2.47
C CYS A 159 11.09 14.63 -1.93
N THR A 160 11.91 15.26 -1.09
CA THR A 160 13.14 14.67 -0.54
C THR A 160 12.87 13.35 0.18
N ARG A 161 11.73 13.22 0.87
CA ARG A 161 11.35 11.98 1.55
C ARG A 161 11.08 10.84 0.57
N VAL A 162 10.35 11.09 -0.51
CA VAL A 162 10.06 10.08 -1.55
C VAL A 162 11.36 9.59 -2.18
N ILE A 163 12.24 10.53 -2.54
CA ILE A 163 13.55 10.23 -3.14
C ILE A 163 14.43 9.43 -2.16
N ASN A 164 14.49 9.84 -0.88
CA ASN A 164 15.28 9.15 0.13
C ASN A 164 14.75 7.73 0.39
N THR A 165 13.43 7.56 0.44
CA THR A 165 12.80 6.23 0.53
C THR A 165 13.18 5.38 -0.67
N ALA A 166 13.04 5.90 -1.89
CA ALA A 166 13.45 5.19 -3.11
C ALA A 166 14.94 4.80 -3.07
N GLY A 167 15.83 5.71 -2.69
CA GLY A 167 17.27 5.46 -2.58
C GLY A 167 17.62 4.40 -1.54
N ALA A 168 16.90 4.36 -0.41
CA ALA A 168 17.06 3.31 0.60
C ALA A 168 16.65 1.93 0.05
N LEU A 169 15.54 1.85 -0.69
CA LEU A 169 15.06 0.60 -1.29
C LEU A 169 16.00 0.09 -2.40
N VAL A 170 16.56 1.00 -3.20
CA VAL A 170 17.57 0.68 -4.21
C VAL A 170 18.87 0.20 -3.56
N THR A 171 19.34 0.91 -2.52
CA THR A 171 20.56 0.52 -1.78
C THR A 171 20.40 -0.83 -1.09
N ALA A 172 19.18 -1.18 -0.68
CA ALA A 172 18.83 -2.48 -0.13
C ALA A 172 18.73 -3.61 -1.17
N GLY A 173 18.85 -3.31 -2.47
CA GLY A 173 18.68 -4.29 -3.55
C GLY A 173 17.24 -4.84 -3.66
N LEU A 174 16.25 -4.07 -3.19
CA LEU A 174 14.85 -4.47 -3.24
C LEU A 174 14.19 -4.13 -4.57
N VAL A 175 14.80 -3.25 -5.37
CA VAL A 175 14.21 -2.66 -6.58
C VAL A 175 15.04 -2.98 -7.81
N GLY A 176 14.38 -3.35 -8.91
CA GLY A 176 15.01 -3.52 -10.23
C GLY A 176 15.01 -2.22 -11.04
N ASP A 177 13.91 -1.96 -11.74
CA ASP A 177 13.71 -0.76 -12.58
C ASP A 177 13.02 0.37 -11.80
N ILE A 178 13.44 1.60 -12.06
CA ILE A 178 12.90 2.81 -11.41
C ILE A 178 12.29 3.72 -12.47
N TYR A 179 11.05 4.15 -12.24
CA TYR A 179 10.34 5.10 -13.08
C TYR A 179 10.00 6.36 -12.30
N VAL A 180 10.47 7.50 -12.78
CA VAL A 180 10.22 8.82 -12.19
C VAL A 180 9.16 9.53 -13.01
N LEU A 181 8.00 9.75 -12.40
CA LEU A 181 6.85 10.45 -12.98
C LEU A 181 6.84 11.89 -12.51
N SER A 182 6.91 12.82 -13.46
CA SER A 182 6.93 14.25 -13.19
C SER A 182 6.35 15.01 -14.38
N SER A 183 5.94 16.25 -14.16
CA SER A 183 5.48 17.15 -15.25
C SER A 183 6.62 17.99 -15.84
N ARG A 184 7.80 17.98 -15.21
CA ARG A 184 9.04 18.59 -15.68
C ARG A 184 10.23 17.73 -15.24
N PRO A 185 11.34 17.73 -15.98
CA PRO A 185 12.54 17.00 -15.57
C PRO A 185 13.00 17.45 -14.17
N PRO A 186 13.13 16.53 -13.20
CA PRO A 186 13.76 16.82 -11.92
C PRO A 186 15.23 17.16 -12.12
N LEU A 187 15.81 17.92 -11.18
CA LEU A 187 17.23 18.27 -11.25
C LEU A 187 18.10 17.01 -11.05
N PRO A 188 19.19 16.83 -11.81
CA PRO A 188 20.05 15.64 -11.69
C PRO A 188 20.55 15.38 -10.26
N GLU A 189 20.84 16.45 -9.51
CA GLU A 189 21.29 16.40 -8.12
C GLU A 189 20.26 15.72 -7.20
N GLN A 190 18.96 15.90 -7.48
CA GLN A 190 17.89 15.28 -6.71
C GLN A 190 17.83 13.76 -6.92
N LEU A 191 18.23 13.29 -8.11
CA LEU A 191 18.19 11.86 -8.45
C LEU A 191 19.50 11.14 -8.20
N HIS A 192 20.56 11.84 -7.78
CA HIS A 192 21.91 11.29 -7.65
C HIS A 192 21.95 9.97 -6.84
N ASN A 193 21.20 9.91 -5.75
CA ASN A 193 21.15 8.74 -4.85
C ASN A 193 20.44 7.52 -5.44
N LEU A 194 19.73 7.67 -6.57
CA LEU A 194 19.05 6.59 -7.28
C LEU A 194 19.95 5.92 -8.32
N TYR A 195 21.03 6.59 -8.76
CA TYR A 195 21.94 6.04 -9.74
C TYR A 195 22.89 5.03 -9.12
N ARG A 196 22.76 3.77 -9.54
CA ARG A 196 23.67 2.67 -9.19
C ARG A 196 24.04 1.88 -10.45
N PRO A 197 25.26 1.33 -10.53
CA PRO A 197 25.60 0.39 -11.60
C PRO A 197 24.55 -0.73 -11.69
N GLY A 198 24.05 -1.00 -12.90
CA GLY A 198 23.06 -2.05 -13.16
C GLY A 198 21.59 -1.68 -12.96
N HIS A 199 21.27 -0.46 -12.51
CA HIS A 199 19.87 0.01 -12.38
C HIS A 199 19.54 1.05 -13.46
N GLN A 200 18.35 0.95 -14.05
CA GLN A 200 17.86 1.94 -15.00
C GLN A 200 16.87 2.89 -14.33
N VAL A 201 17.17 4.18 -14.40
CA VAL A 201 16.24 5.25 -14.01
C VAL A 201 15.60 5.79 -15.28
N ARG A 202 14.30 5.52 -15.47
CA ARG A 202 13.50 5.99 -16.60
C ARG A 202 12.68 7.21 -16.16
N LEU A 203 12.75 8.29 -16.92
CA LEU A 203 12.00 9.51 -16.61
C LEU A 203 10.82 9.67 -17.58
N GLN A 204 9.66 9.93 -17.01
CA GLN A 204 8.47 10.36 -17.72
C GLN A 204 8.13 11.79 -17.27
N THR A 205 8.33 12.75 -18.17
CA THR A 205 8.25 14.19 -17.86
C THR A 205 6.96 14.85 -18.35
N ASN A 206 6.00 14.06 -18.83
CA ASN A 206 4.68 14.51 -19.30
C ASN A 206 3.55 14.11 -18.35
N PHE A 207 3.85 13.77 -17.09
CA PHE A 207 2.85 13.33 -16.13
C PHE A 207 2.25 14.53 -15.38
N SER A 208 0.96 14.78 -15.61
CA SER A 208 0.20 15.75 -14.81
C SER A 208 -0.05 15.18 -13.41
N CYS A 209 0.25 15.94 -12.37
CA CYS A 209 -0.07 15.57 -10.98
C CYS A 209 -1.46 16.06 -10.57
N ASP A 210 -2.41 16.08 -11.50
CA ASP A 210 -3.81 16.39 -11.19
C ASP A 210 -4.56 15.16 -10.65
N ALA A 211 -5.72 15.41 -10.04
CA ALA A 211 -6.53 14.38 -9.41
C ALA A 211 -6.91 13.24 -10.38
N ALA A 212 -7.23 13.57 -11.63
CA ALA A 212 -7.64 12.60 -12.64
C ALA A 212 -6.49 11.67 -13.05
N SER A 213 -5.31 12.23 -13.31
CA SER A 213 -4.11 11.49 -13.71
C SER A 213 -3.58 10.61 -12.57
N LEU A 214 -3.59 11.11 -11.34
CA LEU A 214 -3.22 10.33 -10.16
C LEU A 214 -4.19 9.18 -9.90
N THR A 215 -5.51 9.43 -10.02
CA THR A 215 -6.54 8.39 -9.89
C THR A 215 -6.34 7.30 -10.94
N ALA A 216 -6.14 7.68 -12.21
CA ALA A 216 -5.90 6.74 -13.30
C ALA A 216 -4.61 5.94 -13.11
N LEU A 217 -3.54 6.59 -12.65
CA LEU A 217 -2.27 5.96 -12.33
C LEU A 217 -2.41 4.91 -11.22
N ILE A 218 -3.10 5.24 -10.12
CA ILE A 218 -3.32 4.30 -9.02
C ILE A 218 -4.18 3.11 -9.50
N GLN A 219 -5.27 3.41 -10.21
CA GLN A 219 -6.21 2.40 -10.71
C GLN A 219 -5.57 1.43 -11.69
N ARG A 220 -4.63 1.89 -12.53
CA ARG A 220 -3.99 1.10 -13.59
C ARG A 220 -2.47 1.13 -13.45
N SER A 221 -1.98 1.02 -12.23
CA SER A 221 -0.55 1.09 -11.95
C SER A 221 0.20 -0.01 -12.70
N PRO A 222 1.14 0.33 -13.60
CA PRO A 222 2.03 -0.65 -14.24
C PRO A 222 3.20 -1.05 -13.31
N TYR A 223 3.24 -0.50 -12.10
CA TYR A 223 4.33 -0.68 -11.14
C TYR A 223 3.96 -1.71 -10.07
N ASP A 224 4.93 -2.51 -9.66
CA ASP A 224 4.79 -3.43 -8.52
C ASP A 224 4.66 -2.64 -7.21
N LEU A 225 5.37 -1.52 -7.11
CA LEU A 225 5.31 -0.55 -6.02
C LEU A 225 5.27 0.88 -6.58
N LEU A 226 4.27 1.66 -6.18
CA LEU A 226 4.15 3.09 -6.51
C LEU A 226 4.38 3.93 -5.25
N LEU A 227 5.37 4.82 -5.29
CA LEU A 227 5.64 5.80 -4.24
C LEU A 227 4.92 7.12 -4.54
N LEU A 228 4.06 7.56 -3.61
CA LEU A 228 3.29 8.80 -3.75
C LEU A 228 3.51 9.72 -2.55
N PRO A 229 3.78 11.02 -2.73
CA PRO A 229 3.63 11.99 -1.66
C PRO A 229 2.17 12.07 -1.19
N ARG A 230 1.93 12.12 0.12
CA ARG A 230 0.57 12.27 0.70
C ARG A 230 -0.13 13.52 0.18
N ASP A 231 0.61 14.61 0.02
CA ASP A 231 0.08 15.90 -0.42
C ASP A 231 -0.52 15.87 -1.83
N CYS A 232 -0.08 14.94 -2.70
CA CYS A 232 -0.68 14.76 -4.03
C CYS A 232 -2.14 14.28 -3.98
N LEU A 233 -2.57 13.71 -2.85
CA LEU A 233 -3.87 13.06 -2.72
C LEU A 233 -4.94 13.97 -2.12
N GLN A 234 -4.57 15.15 -1.59
CA GLN A 234 -5.50 16.08 -0.91
C GLN A 234 -6.63 16.59 -1.83
N GLY A 235 -6.41 16.64 -3.14
CA GLY A 235 -7.41 17.09 -4.12
C GLY A 235 -8.31 15.98 -4.70
N ILE A 236 -8.14 14.73 -4.25
CA ILE A 236 -8.90 13.59 -4.77
C ILE A 236 -10.04 13.26 -3.80
N PRO A 237 -11.30 13.18 -4.25
CA PRO A 237 -12.41 12.75 -3.40
C PRO A 237 -12.13 11.38 -2.76
N PRO A 238 -12.42 11.18 -1.46
CA PRO A 238 -12.13 9.95 -0.73
C PRO A 238 -12.66 8.67 -1.38
N ASP A 239 -13.89 8.73 -1.88
CA ASP A 239 -14.60 7.65 -2.57
C ASP A 239 -13.95 7.29 -3.91
N VAL A 240 -13.51 8.29 -4.66
CA VAL A 240 -12.79 8.09 -5.94
C VAL A 240 -11.45 7.42 -5.69
N LEU A 241 -10.73 7.83 -4.65
CA LEU A 241 -9.43 7.27 -4.30
C LEU A 241 -9.54 5.85 -3.73
N GLU A 242 -10.51 5.58 -2.86
CA GLU A 242 -10.82 4.23 -2.38
C GLU A 242 -11.13 3.31 -3.57
N ALA A 243 -11.98 3.75 -4.51
CA ALA A 243 -12.30 2.99 -5.72
C ALA A 243 -11.10 2.78 -6.67
N ALA A 244 -10.12 3.69 -6.68
CA ALA A 244 -8.89 3.54 -7.44
C ALA A 244 -7.95 2.52 -6.78
N LEU A 245 -7.76 2.61 -5.46
CA LEU A 245 -6.96 1.67 -4.67
C LEU A 245 -7.52 0.25 -4.75
N ASP A 246 -8.85 0.09 -4.71
CA ASP A 246 -9.53 -1.21 -4.86
C ASP A 246 -9.30 -1.88 -6.22
N LYS A 247 -8.92 -1.09 -7.23
CA LYS A 247 -8.62 -1.57 -8.58
C LYS A 247 -7.12 -1.66 -8.87
N SER A 248 -6.27 -1.23 -7.93
CA SER A 248 -4.83 -1.19 -8.14
C SER A 248 -4.24 -2.61 -8.17
N GLY A 249 -3.59 -2.94 -9.29
CA GLY A 249 -2.83 -4.18 -9.43
C GLY A 249 -1.46 -4.16 -8.73
N GLY A 250 -0.98 -2.97 -8.38
CA GLY A 250 0.31 -2.74 -7.71
C GLY A 250 0.14 -2.36 -6.24
N GLN A 251 1.24 -2.44 -5.48
CA GLN A 251 1.29 -1.91 -4.12
C GLN A 251 1.48 -0.40 -4.18
N VAL A 252 0.91 0.35 -3.23
CA VAL A 252 1.07 1.80 -3.15
C VAL A 252 1.63 2.16 -1.79
N LEU A 253 2.77 2.87 -1.75
CA LEU A 253 3.35 3.40 -0.53
C LEU A 253 3.26 4.92 -0.55
N ILE A 254 2.43 5.44 0.33
CA ILE A 254 2.21 6.87 0.52
C ILE A 254 3.20 7.37 1.55
N ILE A 255 3.98 8.36 1.14
CA ILE A 255 5.03 8.99 1.91
C ILE A 255 4.52 10.33 2.40
N ASN A 256 4.48 10.48 3.72
CA ASN A 256 4.20 11.76 4.36
C ASN A 256 5.43 12.67 4.31
#